data_AF-A8TCJ1-F1
#
_entry.id   AF-A8TCJ1-F1
#
_cell.length_a   1.000
_cell.length_b   1.000
_cell.length_c   1.000
_cell.angle_alpha   90.00
_cell.angle_beta   90.00
_cell.angle_gamma   90.00
#
_symmetry.space_group_name_H-M   'P 1'
#
loop_
_entity.id
_entity.type
_entity.pdbx_description
1 polymer ?
#
loop_
_entity_poly.entity_id
_entity_poly.type
_entity_poly.pdbx_seq_one_letter_code
_entity_poly.pdbx_strand_id
1 'polypeptide(L)'
;MHEVRDAASAMEASANSVSSSSHEAHILIDDTLKACLMAKDTIDQTHTNLAQLSLQAEKATKTTYQLSNQAQEVSQLMEEIASIADQTNLLALNAAIEAARAGEQGSGFAVVADEVRALSGRTSNATEQIKVSIDAMLTTIQCWQKDIIANKDQTDSCSQVAEQGALRLSEVEKMMQTMSGLMVNVENSADKQLRLSSDVNQHIHSIASTAEQNLAATYSVEQNSERLKEQVEQFYRLANQFEDKSYQLGS
;
A
#
# COMPACT_ATOMS: atom_id res chain seq x y z
N MET A 1 31.13 44.63 0.71
CA MET A 1 32.05 43.56 0.30
C MET A 1 32.01 42.36 1.23
N HIS A 2 32.19 42.54 2.55
CA HIS A 2 32.08 41.44 3.53
C HIS A 2 30.71 40.75 3.49
N GLU A 3 29.61 41.50 3.57
CA GLU A 3 28.24 40.93 3.55
C GLU A 3 27.93 40.14 2.27
N VAL A 4 28.42 40.60 1.11
CA VAL A 4 28.18 39.90 -0.17
C VAL A 4 28.97 38.59 -0.23
N ARG A 5 30.19 38.58 0.31
CA ARG A 5 31.01 37.36 0.43
C ARG A 5 30.37 36.36 1.39
N ASP A 6 29.89 36.82 2.53
CA ASP A 6 29.22 35.95 3.49
C ASP A 6 27.93 35.36 2.91
N ALA A 7 27.17 36.16 2.15
CA ALA A 7 25.99 35.69 1.43
C ALA A 7 26.34 34.64 0.36
N ALA A 8 27.45 34.82 -0.37
CA ALA A 8 27.94 33.84 -1.34
C ALA A 8 28.36 32.53 -0.66
N SER A 9 29.15 32.59 0.42
CA SER A 9 29.51 31.39 1.19
C SER A 9 28.30 30.69 1.81
N ALA A 10 27.31 31.45 2.29
CA ALA A 10 26.06 30.88 2.77
C ALA A 10 25.26 30.18 1.66
N MET A 11 25.25 30.75 0.44
CA MET A 11 24.63 30.12 -0.73
C MET A 11 25.33 28.81 -1.11
N GLU A 12 26.66 28.76 -1.07
CA GLU A 12 27.42 27.53 -1.32
C GLU A 12 27.09 26.44 -0.29
N ALA A 13 27.07 26.79 0.99
CA ALA A 13 26.69 25.87 2.05
C ALA A 13 25.25 25.36 1.86
N SER A 14 24.32 26.24 1.50
CA SER A 14 22.93 25.88 1.24
C SER A 14 22.80 24.95 0.03
N ALA A 15 23.50 25.22 -1.07
CA ALA A 15 23.46 24.40 -2.27
C ALA A 15 24.05 23.00 -2.03
N ASN A 16 25.15 22.90 -1.28
CA ASN A 16 25.71 21.60 -0.86
C ASN A 16 24.75 20.82 0.03
N SER A 17 24.06 21.49 0.96
CA SER A 17 23.04 20.86 1.81
C SER A 17 21.87 20.32 0.97
N VAL A 18 21.38 21.12 0.02
CA VAL A 18 20.31 20.71 -0.92
C VAL A 18 20.74 19.51 -1.77
N SER A 19 21.99 19.48 -2.26
CA SER A 19 22.54 18.32 -3.00
C SER A 19 22.55 17.05 -2.13
N SER A 20 23.01 17.15 -0.88
CA SER A 20 22.97 16.03 0.07
C SER A 20 21.56 15.54 0.34
N SER A 21 20.61 16.46 0.59
CA SER A 21 19.20 16.10 0.80
C SER A 21 18.55 15.48 -0.45
N SER A 22 18.94 15.95 -1.64
CA SER A 22 18.49 15.35 -2.91
C SER A 22 18.97 13.90 -3.04
N HIS A 23 20.22 13.64 -2.66
CA HIS A 23 20.78 12.29 -2.67
C HIS A 23 20.04 11.35 -1.69
N GLU A 24 19.80 11.81 -0.46
CA GLU A 24 19.01 11.05 0.53
C GLU A 24 17.58 10.78 0.04
N ALA A 25 16.94 11.78 -0.59
CA ALA A 25 15.62 11.61 -1.18
C ALA A 25 15.61 10.57 -2.31
N HIS A 26 16.66 10.51 -3.15
CA HIS A 26 16.79 9.47 -4.16
C HIS A 26 16.86 8.06 -3.57
N ILE A 27 17.63 7.87 -2.49
CA ILE A 27 17.69 6.58 -1.78
C ILE A 27 16.30 6.20 -1.27
N LEU A 28 15.59 7.13 -0.63
CA LEU A 28 14.25 6.89 -0.10
C LEU A 28 13.24 6.55 -1.22
N ILE A 29 13.35 7.19 -2.37
CA ILE A 29 12.52 6.90 -3.55
C ILE A 29 12.77 5.48 -4.04
N ASP A 30 14.04 5.06 -4.16
CA ASP A 30 14.40 3.70 -4.59
C ASP A 30 13.88 2.64 -3.61
N ASP A 31 14.08 2.85 -2.31
CA ASP A 31 13.56 1.97 -1.26
C ASP A 31 12.02 1.88 -1.31
N THR A 32 11.34 3.00 -1.56
CA THR A 32 9.88 3.04 -1.69
C THR A 32 9.41 2.29 -2.93
N LEU A 33 10.08 2.43 -4.07
CA LEU A 33 9.78 1.69 -5.30
C LEU A 33 9.97 0.18 -5.09
N LYS A 34 11.05 -0.22 -4.42
CA LYS A 34 11.29 -1.62 -4.05
C LYS A 34 10.20 -2.17 -3.13
N ALA A 35 9.78 -1.41 -2.13
CA ALA A 35 8.67 -1.78 -1.26
C ALA A 35 7.35 -1.93 -2.04
N CYS A 36 7.09 -1.06 -3.02
CA CYS A 36 5.92 -1.17 -3.91
C CYS A 36 5.95 -2.46 -4.74
N LEU A 37 7.12 -2.84 -5.28
CA LEU A 37 7.27 -4.10 -6.02
C LEU A 37 6.98 -5.32 -5.14
N MET A 38 7.51 -5.35 -3.92
CA MET A 38 7.23 -6.44 -2.97
C MET A 38 5.75 -6.50 -2.57
N ALA A 39 5.12 -5.34 -2.36
CA ALA A 39 3.70 -5.27 -2.07
C ALA A 39 2.85 -5.75 -3.26
N LYS A 40 3.25 -5.45 -4.49
CA LYS A 40 2.59 -5.95 -5.71
C LYS A 40 2.66 -7.47 -5.82
N ASP A 41 3.83 -8.06 -5.59
CA ASP A 41 3.99 -9.53 -5.56
C ASP A 41 3.09 -10.18 -4.49
N THR A 42 3.00 -9.56 -3.31
CA THR A 42 2.12 -10.02 -2.23
C THR A 42 0.63 -9.95 -2.64
N ILE A 43 0.22 -8.91 -3.37
CA ILE A 43 -1.15 -8.79 -3.89
C ILE A 43 -1.42 -9.85 -4.97
N ASP A 44 -0.48 -10.11 -5.87
CA ASP A 44 -0.63 -11.15 -6.90
C ASP A 44 -0.74 -12.55 -6.28
N GLN A 45 0.04 -12.84 -5.24
CA GLN A 45 -0.11 -14.06 -4.44
C GLN A 45 -1.48 -14.12 -3.75
N THR A 46 -1.96 -13.00 -3.22
CA THR A 46 -3.30 -12.91 -2.60
C THR A 46 -4.39 -13.22 -3.61
N HIS A 47 -4.32 -12.67 -4.83
CA HIS A 47 -5.27 -13.01 -5.91
C HIS A 47 -5.27 -14.49 -6.25
N THR A 48 -4.08 -15.09 -6.35
CA THR A 48 -3.94 -16.54 -6.61
C THR A 48 -4.61 -17.36 -5.50
N ASN A 49 -4.39 -17.00 -4.24
CA ASN A 49 -4.99 -17.68 -3.10
C ASN A 49 -6.51 -17.52 -3.06
N LEU A 50 -7.04 -16.33 -3.37
CA LEU A 50 -8.48 -16.06 -3.43
C LEU A 50 -9.15 -16.85 -4.58
N ALA A 51 -8.51 -16.95 -5.74
CA ALA A 51 -8.99 -17.78 -6.83
C ALA A 51 -9.07 -19.26 -6.43
N GLN A 52 -8.06 -19.77 -5.71
CA GLN A 52 -8.08 -21.13 -5.17
C GLN A 52 -9.19 -21.32 -4.12
N LEU A 53 -9.42 -20.34 -3.24
CA LEU A 53 -10.51 -20.38 -2.26
C LEU A 53 -11.88 -20.42 -2.93
N SER A 54 -12.09 -19.65 -4.01
CA SER A 54 -13.33 -19.68 -4.77
C SER A 54 -13.60 -21.05 -5.40
N LEU A 55 -12.55 -21.69 -5.96
CA LEU A 55 -12.65 -23.07 -6.48
C LEU A 55 -12.95 -24.10 -5.37
N GLN A 56 -12.33 -23.93 -4.19
CA GLN A 56 -12.59 -24.79 -3.04
C GLN A 56 -14.03 -24.63 -2.53
N ALA A 57 -14.55 -23.41 -2.49
CA ALA A 57 -15.94 -23.13 -2.13
C ALA A 57 -16.91 -23.80 -3.12
N GLU A 58 -16.66 -23.71 -4.43
CA GLU A 58 -17.48 -24.38 -5.45
C GLU A 58 -17.48 -25.91 -5.29
N LYS A 59 -16.31 -26.49 -5.01
CA LYS A 59 -16.20 -27.94 -4.73
C LYS A 59 -16.96 -28.31 -3.44
N ALA A 60 -16.87 -27.49 -2.40
CA ALA A 60 -17.59 -27.71 -1.14
C ALA A 60 -19.11 -27.62 -1.35
N THR A 61 -19.59 -26.65 -2.12
CA THR A 61 -21.00 -26.53 -2.51
C THR A 61 -21.47 -27.79 -3.23
N LYS A 62 -20.73 -28.27 -4.24
CA LYS A 62 -21.09 -29.51 -4.94
C LYS A 62 -21.16 -30.71 -4.00
N THR A 63 -20.20 -30.84 -3.08
CA THR A 63 -20.11 -31.95 -2.13
C THR A 63 -21.28 -31.93 -1.13
N THR A 64 -21.65 -30.73 -0.64
CA THR A 64 -22.81 -30.60 0.27
C THR A 64 -24.13 -30.90 -0.43
N TYR A 65 -24.30 -30.54 -1.71
CA TYR A 65 -25.47 -30.97 -2.50
C TYR A 65 -25.54 -32.50 -2.65
N GLN A 66 -24.41 -33.16 -2.96
CA GLN A 66 -24.36 -34.62 -3.05
C GLN A 66 -24.72 -35.28 -1.71
N LEU A 67 -24.19 -34.77 -0.60
CA LEU A 67 -24.49 -35.29 0.73
C LEU A 67 -25.96 -35.07 1.13
N SER A 68 -26.54 -33.91 0.77
CA SER A 68 -27.96 -33.64 0.97
C SER A 68 -28.84 -34.65 0.22
N ASN A 69 -28.52 -34.95 -1.03
CA ASN A 69 -29.28 -35.92 -1.82
C ASN A 69 -29.17 -37.33 -1.23
N GLN A 70 -27.97 -37.75 -0.82
CA GLN A 70 -27.76 -39.04 -0.17
C GLN A 70 -28.53 -39.15 1.15
N ALA A 71 -28.52 -38.11 1.98
CA ALA A 71 -29.29 -38.08 3.22
C ALA A 71 -30.81 -38.17 2.95
N GLN A 72 -31.31 -37.52 1.90
CA GLN A 72 -32.70 -37.60 1.47
C GLN A 72 -33.08 -39.02 1.02
N GLU A 73 -32.22 -39.68 0.23
CA GLU A 73 -32.41 -41.07 -0.21
C GLU A 73 -32.46 -42.04 0.97
N VAL A 74 -31.56 -41.88 1.96
CA VAL A 74 -31.58 -42.70 3.18
C VAL A 74 -32.85 -42.43 3.99
N SER A 75 -33.31 -41.18 4.06
CA SER A 75 -34.58 -40.83 4.74
C SER A 75 -35.76 -41.57 4.12
N GLN A 76 -35.85 -41.59 2.79
CA GLN A 76 -36.89 -42.32 2.07
C GLN A 76 -36.83 -43.83 2.32
N LEU A 77 -35.63 -44.42 2.32
CA LEU A 77 -35.46 -45.85 2.66
C LEU A 77 -35.89 -46.15 4.11
N MET A 78 -35.64 -45.24 5.06
CA MET A 78 -36.11 -45.43 6.44
C MET A 78 -37.64 -45.37 6.54
N GLU A 79 -38.31 -44.55 5.74
CA GLU A 79 -39.78 -44.53 5.67
C GLU A 79 -40.35 -45.83 5.10
N GLU A 80 -39.70 -46.40 4.08
CA GLU A 80 -40.08 -47.71 3.55
C GLU A 80 -39.90 -48.83 4.59
N ILE A 81 -38.78 -48.85 5.32
CA ILE A 81 -38.53 -49.85 6.38
C ILE A 81 -39.53 -49.69 7.53
N ALA A 82 -39.85 -48.45 7.92
CA ALA A 82 -40.87 -48.19 8.94
C ALA A 82 -42.24 -48.74 8.49
N SER A 83 -42.62 -48.52 7.23
CA SER A 83 -43.85 -49.09 6.66
C SER A 83 -43.85 -50.62 6.66
N ILE A 84 -42.72 -51.25 6.32
CA ILE A 84 -42.57 -52.71 6.38
C ILE A 84 -42.69 -53.22 7.82
N ALA A 85 -42.09 -52.53 8.79
CA ALA A 85 -42.19 -52.87 10.21
C ALA A 85 -43.64 -52.78 10.71
N ASP A 86 -44.37 -51.73 10.32
CA ASP A 86 -45.78 -51.56 10.68
C ASP A 86 -46.69 -52.64 10.04
N GLN A 87 -46.43 -52.99 8.77
CA GLN A 87 -47.13 -54.10 8.10
C GLN A 87 -46.82 -55.45 8.77
N THR A 88 -45.57 -55.68 9.15
CA THR A 88 -45.15 -56.92 9.84
C THR A 88 -45.78 -57.00 11.22
N ASN A 89 -45.88 -55.88 11.94
CA ASN A 89 -46.57 -55.78 13.21
C ASN A 89 -48.08 -56.09 13.09
N LEU A 90 -48.74 -55.62 12.03
CA LEU A 90 -50.14 -55.95 11.72
C LEU A 90 -50.32 -57.42 11.36
N LEU A 91 -49.42 -58.00 10.56
CA LEU A 91 -49.44 -59.42 10.22
C LEU A 91 -49.24 -60.30 11.46
N ALA A 92 -48.31 -59.94 12.33
CA ALA A 92 -48.07 -60.62 13.60
C ALA A 92 -49.28 -60.55 14.53
N LEU A 93 -49.96 -59.40 14.61
CA LEU A 93 -51.20 -59.26 15.36
C LEU A 93 -52.30 -60.19 14.84
N ASN A 94 -52.50 -60.25 13.53
CA ASN A 94 -53.48 -61.16 12.93
C ASN A 94 -53.14 -62.64 13.22
N ALA A 95 -51.86 -63.00 13.18
CA ALA A 95 -51.39 -64.34 13.53
C ALA A 95 -51.62 -64.68 15.01
N ALA A 96 -51.39 -63.73 15.92
CA ALA A 96 -51.65 -63.89 17.35
C ALA A 96 -53.16 -64.10 17.63
N ILE A 97 -54.02 -63.37 16.94
CA ILE A 97 -55.48 -63.52 17.03
C ILE A 97 -55.91 -64.92 16.57
N GLU A 98 -55.41 -65.38 15.42
CA GLU A 98 -55.78 -66.70 14.89
C GLU A 98 -55.20 -67.85 15.73
N ALA A 99 -53.99 -67.68 16.30
CA ALA A 99 -53.40 -68.61 17.24
C ALA A 99 -54.25 -68.74 18.53
N ALA A 100 -54.74 -67.63 19.07
CA ALA A 100 -55.66 -67.64 20.21
C ALA A 100 -56.98 -68.35 19.88
N ARG A 101 -57.47 -68.18 18.64
CA ARG A 101 -58.68 -68.82 18.14
C ARG A 101 -58.56 -70.35 18.01
N ALA A 102 -57.36 -70.85 17.70
CA ALA A 102 -57.05 -72.27 17.61
C ALA A 102 -56.89 -72.97 18.98
N GLY A 103 -56.94 -72.25 20.10
CA GLY A 103 -56.85 -72.82 21.45
C GLY A 103 -55.50 -73.47 21.73
N GLU A 104 -55.48 -74.66 22.35
CA GLU A 104 -54.23 -75.37 22.70
C GLU A 104 -53.34 -75.67 21.49
N GLN A 105 -53.94 -75.94 20.32
CA GLN A 105 -53.21 -76.24 19.08
C GLN A 105 -52.46 -75.01 18.53
N GLY A 106 -52.85 -73.80 18.92
CA GLY A 106 -52.23 -72.54 18.49
C GLY A 106 -51.16 -72.01 19.45
N SER A 107 -50.93 -72.64 20.60
CA SER A 107 -50.03 -72.10 21.65
C SER A 107 -48.61 -71.81 21.17
N GLY A 108 -48.02 -72.70 20.36
CA GLY A 108 -46.69 -72.49 19.77
C GLY A 108 -46.66 -71.35 18.75
N PHE A 109 -47.74 -71.17 17.97
CA PHE A 109 -47.86 -70.08 17.00
C PHE A 109 -48.06 -68.72 17.67
N ALA A 110 -48.75 -68.67 18.82
CA ALA A 110 -48.95 -67.45 19.59
C ALA A 110 -47.60 -66.87 20.07
N VAL A 111 -46.70 -67.72 20.57
CA VAL A 111 -45.36 -67.30 21.03
C VAL A 111 -44.54 -66.71 19.87
N VAL A 112 -44.58 -67.34 18.69
CA VAL A 112 -43.88 -66.83 17.50
C VAL A 112 -44.48 -65.50 17.05
N ALA A 113 -45.81 -65.36 17.06
CA ALA A 113 -46.49 -64.12 16.69
C ALA A 113 -46.10 -62.96 17.62
N ASP A 114 -46.04 -63.19 18.93
CA ASP A 114 -45.62 -62.16 19.90
C ASP A 114 -44.15 -61.75 19.71
N GLU A 115 -43.25 -62.70 19.41
CA GLU A 115 -41.84 -62.40 19.14
C GLU A 115 -41.67 -61.57 17.85
N VAL A 116 -42.40 -61.91 16.78
CA VAL A 116 -42.40 -61.13 15.53
C VAL A 116 -42.95 -59.72 15.77
N ARG A 117 -43.97 -59.59 16.62
CA ARG A 117 -44.55 -58.28 16.98
C ARG A 117 -43.55 -57.43 17.75
N ALA A 118 -42.85 -58.01 18.72
CA ALA A 118 -41.79 -57.34 19.47
C ALA A 118 -40.62 -56.90 18.56
N LEU A 119 -40.20 -57.77 17.63
CA LEU A 119 -39.14 -57.46 16.66
C LEU A 119 -39.53 -56.33 15.70
N SER A 120 -40.78 -56.33 15.23
CA SER A 120 -41.33 -55.28 14.37
C SER A 120 -41.38 -53.94 15.11
N GLY A 121 -41.81 -53.93 16.37
CA GLY A 121 -41.79 -52.73 17.21
C GLY A 121 -40.38 -52.18 17.46
N ARG A 122 -39.40 -53.06 17.71
CA ARG A 122 -37.98 -52.67 17.82
C ARG A 122 -37.44 -52.09 16.51
N THR A 123 -37.85 -52.65 15.38
CA THR A 123 -37.45 -52.17 14.04
C THR A 123 -38.02 -50.77 13.77
N SER A 124 -39.31 -50.55 14.05
CA SER A 124 -39.97 -49.25 13.88
C SER A 124 -39.32 -48.16 14.75
N ASN A 125 -39.00 -48.48 16.01
CA ASN A 125 -38.29 -47.56 16.91
C ASN A 125 -36.87 -47.25 16.39
N ALA A 126 -36.14 -48.25 15.88
CA ALA A 126 -34.82 -48.02 15.28
C ALA A 126 -34.89 -47.11 14.04
N THR A 127 -35.88 -47.30 13.17
CA THR A 127 -36.08 -46.43 12.00
C THR A 127 -36.41 -44.99 12.39
N GLU A 128 -37.18 -44.78 13.46
CA GLU A 128 -37.48 -43.45 13.99
C GLU A 128 -36.23 -42.74 14.51
N GLN A 129 -35.39 -43.43 15.27
CA GLN A 129 -34.12 -42.88 15.77
C GLN A 129 -33.14 -42.52 14.63
N ILE A 130 -33.09 -43.36 13.59
CA ILE A 130 -32.27 -43.08 12.40
C ILE A 130 -32.82 -41.86 11.66
N LYS A 131 -34.13 -41.73 11.50
CA LYS A 131 -34.77 -40.57 10.86
C LYS A 131 -34.44 -39.26 11.59
N VAL A 132 -34.54 -39.23 12.92
CA VAL A 132 -34.13 -38.07 13.73
C VAL A 132 -32.66 -37.70 13.47
N SER A 133 -31.78 -38.69 13.35
CA SER A 133 -30.36 -38.46 13.05
C SER A 133 -30.15 -37.89 11.64
N ILE A 134 -30.90 -38.37 10.66
CA ILE A 134 -30.86 -37.86 9.28
C ILE A 134 -31.36 -36.42 9.20
N ASP A 135 -32.46 -36.09 9.90
CA ASP A 135 -32.98 -34.71 9.94
C ASP A 135 -31.96 -33.74 10.57
N ALA A 136 -31.24 -34.18 11.61
CA ALA A 136 -30.15 -33.41 12.18
C ALA A 136 -28.97 -33.24 11.19
N MET A 137 -28.63 -34.28 10.43
CA MET A 137 -27.62 -34.19 9.36
C MET A 137 -28.03 -33.21 8.26
N LEU A 138 -29.27 -33.28 7.77
CA LEU A 138 -29.80 -32.36 6.76
C LEU A 138 -29.75 -30.91 7.23
N THR A 139 -30.15 -30.65 8.48
CA THR A 139 -30.05 -29.32 9.10
C THR A 139 -28.59 -28.82 9.12
N THR A 140 -27.65 -29.68 9.49
CA THR A 140 -26.22 -29.36 9.52
C THR A 140 -25.67 -29.04 8.12
N ILE A 141 -26.06 -29.82 7.12
CA ILE A 141 -25.68 -29.61 5.71
C ILE A 141 -26.20 -28.26 5.20
N GLN A 142 -27.44 -27.89 5.54
CA GLN A 142 -28.01 -26.59 5.17
C GLN A 142 -27.25 -25.42 5.80
N CYS A 143 -26.82 -25.55 7.06
CA CYS A 143 -25.97 -24.55 7.70
C CYS A 143 -24.63 -24.41 6.96
N TRP A 144 -23.97 -25.54 6.65
CA TRP A 144 -22.73 -25.52 5.86
C TRP A 144 -22.89 -24.89 4.49
N GLN A 145 -24.01 -25.13 3.80
CA GLN A 145 -24.29 -24.46 2.52
C GLN A 145 -24.35 -22.93 2.66
N LYS A 146 -25.00 -22.42 3.72
CA LYS A 146 -25.04 -20.97 4.00
C LYS A 146 -23.64 -20.42 4.28
N ASP A 147 -22.84 -21.12 5.09
CA ASP A 147 -21.49 -20.71 5.42
C ASP A 147 -20.57 -20.70 4.19
N ILE A 148 -20.72 -21.65 3.26
CA ILE A 148 -19.97 -21.69 2.01
C ILE A 148 -20.32 -20.50 1.11
N ILE A 149 -21.61 -20.15 1.01
CA ILE A 149 -22.05 -18.97 0.24
C ILE A 149 -21.47 -17.69 0.85
N ALA A 150 -21.58 -17.52 2.17
CA ALA A 150 -21.01 -16.37 2.85
C ALA A 150 -19.49 -16.27 2.66
N ASN A 151 -18.78 -17.40 2.69
CA ASN A 151 -17.34 -17.44 2.40
C ASN A 151 -17.02 -17.06 0.95
N LYS A 152 -17.86 -17.43 -0.02
CA LYS A 152 -17.70 -17.03 -1.42
C LYS A 152 -17.85 -15.52 -1.56
N ASP A 153 -18.90 -14.94 -1.00
CA ASP A 153 -19.13 -13.48 -1.02
C ASP A 153 -17.98 -12.72 -0.35
N GLN A 154 -17.46 -13.23 0.76
CA GLN A 154 -16.30 -12.65 1.45
C GLN A 154 -15.02 -12.76 0.61
N THR A 155 -14.82 -13.88 -0.09
CA THR A 155 -13.68 -14.09 -1.00
C THR A 155 -13.72 -13.10 -2.17
N ASP A 156 -14.90 -12.87 -2.75
CA ASP A 156 -15.10 -11.93 -3.85
C ASP A 156 -14.84 -10.49 -3.39
N SER A 157 -15.31 -10.11 -2.19
CA SER A 157 -15.02 -8.81 -1.58
C SER A 157 -13.51 -8.61 -1.33
N CYS A 158 -12.83 -9.62 -0.78
CA CYS A 158 -11.38 -9.58 -0.62
C CYS A 158 -10.63 -9.43 -1.95
N SER A 159 -11.13 -10.04 -3.03
CA SER A 159 -10.54 -9.90 -4.37
C SER A 159 -10.65 -8.47 -4.89
N GLN A 160 -11.80 -7.81 -4.68
CA GLN A 160 -11.98 -6.41 -5.07
C GLN A 160 -11.06 -5.46 -4.28
N VAL A 161 -10.89 -5.71 -2.98
CA VAL A 161 -9.98 -4.92 -2.13
C VAL A 161 -8.52 -5.12 -2.59
N ALA A 162 -8.12 -6.34 -2.92
CA ALA A 162 -6.79 -6.63 -3.45
C ALA A 162 -6.52 -5.89 -4.78
N GLU A 163 -7.50 -5.90 -5.69
CA GLU A 163 -7.43 -5.17 -6.98
C GLU A 163 -7.29 -3.65 -6.77
N GLN A 164 -8.09 -3.08 -5.86
CA GLN A 164 -7.95 -1.67 -5.49
C GLN A 164 -6.57 -1.37 -4.88
N GLY A 165 -6.03 -2.27 -4.05
CA GLY A 165 -4.68 -2.16 -3.51
C GLY A 165 -3.62 -2.10 -4.61
N ALA A 166 -3.74 -2.94 -5.65
CA ALA A 166 -2.82 -2.93 -6.78
C ALA A 166 -2.88 -1.61 -7.55
N LEU A 167 -4.08 -1.06 -7.78
CA LEU A 167 -4.24 0.25 -8.42
C LEU A 167 -3.59 1.37 -7.61
N ARG A 168 -3.78 1.38 -6.29
CA ARG A 168 -3.15 2.37 -5.39
C ARG A 168 -1.63 2.27 -5.40
N LEU A 169 -1.05 1.08 -5.43
CA LEU A 169 0.41 0.92 -5.55
C LEU A 169 0.93 1.46 -6.88
N SER A 170 0.20 1.27 -7.98
CA SER A 170 0.55 1.86 -9.28
C SER A 170 0.56 3.39 -9.24
N GLU A 171 -0.39 4.01 -8.53
CA GLU A 171 -0.40 5.46 -8.28
C GLU A 171 0.85 5.90 -7.51
N VAL A 172 1.22 5.17 -6.44
CA VAL A 172 2.42 5.46 -5.65
C VAL A 172 3.69 5.34 -6.49
N GLU A 173 3.81 4.30 -7.32
CA GLU A 173 4.95 4.12 -8.23
C GLU A 173 5.11 5.33 -9.16
N LYS A 174 4.01 5.80 -9.76
CA LYS A 174 4.01 6.99 -10.62
C LYS A 174 4.38 8.27 -9.87
N MET A 175 3.91 8.42 -8.63
CA MET A 175 4.29 9.54 -7.76
C MET A 175 5.79 9.52 -7.46
N MET A 176 6.36 8.35 -7.17
CA MET A 176 7.80 8.19 -6.90
C MET A 176 8.66 8.46 -8.14
N GLN A 177 8.22 8.04 -9.33
CA GLN A 177 8.89 8.40 -10.59
C GLN A 177 8.89 9.92 -10.82
N THR A 178 7.77 10.58 -10.53
CA THR A 178 7.66 12.05 -10.63
C THR A 178 8.59 12.72 -9.61
N MET A 179 8.62 12.22 -8.38
CA MET A 179 9.50 12.71 -7.31
C MET A 179 10.98 12.58 -7.71
N SER A 180 11.37 11.47 -8.34
CA SER A 180 12.73 11.27 -8.84
C SER A 180 13.10 12.33 -9.87
N GLY A 181 12.21 12.62 -10.82
CA GLY A 181 12.40 13.71 -11.80
C GLY A 181 12.51 15.10 -11.15
N LEU A 182 11.75 15.36 -10.09
CA LEU A 182 11.87 16.61 -9.33
C LEU A 182 13.22 16.72 -8.62
N MET A 183 13.72 15.63 -8.03
CA MET A 183 15.04 15.63 -7.36
C MET A 183 16.18 15.93 -8.34
N VAL A 184 16.13 15.38 -9.57
CA VAL A 184 17.08 15.73 -10.63
C VAL A 184 17.06 17.24 -10.95
N ASN A 185 15.88 17.87 -10.97
CA ASN A 185 15.78 19.32 -11.19
C ASN A 185 16.31 20.15 -10.01
N VAL A 186 16.13 19.67 -8.78
CA VAL A 186 16.66 20.28 -7.56
C VAL A 186 18.19 20.22 -7.56
N GLU A 187 18.77 19.07 -7.89
CA GLU A 187 20.22 18.88 -8.01
C GLU A 187 20.83 19.82 -9.06
N ASN A 188 20.22 19.89 -10.25
CA ASN A 188 20.63 20.82 -11.30
C ASN A 188 20.54 22.30 -10.86
N SER A 189 19.59 22.64 -10.00
CA SER A 189 19.43 24.01 -9.48
C SER A 189 20.48 24.33 -8.42
N ALA A 190 20.83 23.36 -7.57
CA ALA A 190 21.92 23.47 -6.60
C ALA A 190 23.27 23.65 -7.31
N ASP A 191 23.54 22.89 -8.38
CA ASP A 191 24.76 23.06 -9.19
C ASP A 191 24.86 24.48 -9.79
N LYS A 192 23.75 25.00 -10.33
CA LYS A 192 23.70 26.39 -10.82
C LYS A 192 23.96 27.41 -9.72
N GLN A 193 23.44 27.20 -8.50
CA GLN A 193 23.70 28.08 -7.36
C GLN A 193 25.17 28.06 -6.94
N LEU A 194 25.82 26.88 -6.93
CA LEU A 194 27.25 26.75 -6.65
C LEU A 194 28.09 27.54 -7.66
N ARG A 195 27.79 27.38 -8.95
CA ARG A 195 28.49 28.09 -10.03
C ARG A 195 28.30 29.61 -9.92
N LEU A 196 27.06 30.06 -9.71
CA LEU A 196 26.77 31.48 -9.52
C LEU A 196 27.48 32.06 -8.30
N SER A 197 27.55 31.31 -7.20
CA SER A 197 28.24 31.78 -5.99
C SER A 197 29.75 31.92 -6.21
N SER A 198 30.35 30.98 -6.95
CA SER A 198 31.74 31.06 -7.38
C SER A 198 32.00 32.30 -8.25
N ASP A 199 31.13 32.57 -9.23
CA ASP A 199 31.22 33.75 -10.09
C ASP A 199 31.10 35.06 -9.28
N VAL A 200 30.16 35.11 -8.32
CA VAL A 200 30.01 36.26 -7.40
C VAL A 200 31.29 36.47 -6.58
N ASN A 201 31.87 35.39 -6.04
CA ASN A 201 33.13 35.47 -5.30
C ASN A 201 34.28 36.01 -6.17
N GLN A 202 34.36 35.60 -7.44
CA GLN A 202 35.35 36.12 -8.38
C GLN A 202 35.11 37.60 -8.70
N HIS A 203 33.86 38.02 -8.91
CA HIS A 203 33.51 39.41 -9.15
C HIS A 203 33.81 40.31 -7.95
N ILE A 204 33.57 39.84 -6.72
CA ILE A 204 33.97 40.56 -5.50
C ILE A 204 35.49 40.79 -5.47
N HIS A 205 36.30 39.78 -5.80
CA HIS A 205 37.75 39.97 -5.86
C HIS A 205 38.16 41.01 -6.92
N SER A 206 37.53 40.97 -8.10
CA SER A 206 37.79 41.94 -9.15
C SER A 206 37.42 43.37 -8.71
N ILE A 207 36.26 43.56 -8.08
CA ILE A 207 35.82 44.88 -7.59
C ILE A 207 36.77 45.40 -6.51
N ALA A 208 37.22 44.54 -5.59
CA ALA A 208 38.18 44.93 -4.56
C ALA A 208 39.49 45.41 -5.19
N SER A 209 40.02 44.67 -6.16
CA SER A 209 41.23 45.06 -6.90
C SER A 209 41.06 46.39 -7.66
N THR A 210 39.93 46.59 -8.34
CA THR A 210 39.63 47.87 -9.02
C THR A 210 39.50 49.03 -8.02
N ALA A 211 38.91 48.79 -6.85
CA ALA A 211 38.80 49.82 -5.80
C ALA A 211 40.19 50.25 -5.27
N GLU A 212 41.11 49.30 -5.09
CA GLU A 212 42.50 49.59 -4.72
C GLU A 212 43.23 50.40 -5.81
N GLN A 213 43.06 50.04 -7.08
CA GLN A 213 43.62 50.80 -8.20
C GLN A 213 43.06 52.23 -8.27
N ASN A 214 41.76 52.40 -8.08
CA ASN A 214 41.12 53.71 -8.06
C ASN A 214 41.63 54.58 -6.90
N LEU A 215 41.84 53.98 -5.72
CA LEU A 215 42.42 54.67 -4.58
C LEU A 215 43.86 55.15 -4.90
N ALA A 216 44.69 54.29 -5.48
CA ALA A 216 46.04 54.66 -5.92
C ALA A 216 46.04 55.78 -6.98
N ALA A 217 45.12 55.70 -7.95
CA ALA A 217 44.95 56.75 -8.96
C ALA A 217 44.53 58.08 -8.33
N THR A 218 43.65 58.05 -7.33
CA THR A 218 43.19 59.24 -6.60
C THR A 218 44.35 59.93 -5.88
N TYR A 219 45.21 59.17 -5.20
CA TYR A 219 46.45 59.72 -4.59
C TYR A 219 47.38 60.33 -5.63
N SER A 220 47.50 59.73 -6.82
CA SER A 220 48.31 60.31 -7.91
C SER A 220 47.71 61.61 -8.44
N VAL A 221 46.39 61.70 -8.56
CA VAL A 221 45.68 62.93 -8.96
C VAL A 221 45.84 64.03 -7.91
N GLU A 222 45.74 63.69 -6.62
CA GLU A 222 45.98 64.61 -5.50
C GLU A 222 47.40 65.19 -5.57
N GLN A 223 48.42 64.33 -5.64
CA GLN A 223 49.82 64.75 -5.76
C GLN A 223 50.07 65.63 -6.99
N ASN A 224 49.49 65.27 -8.14
CA ASN A 224 49.61 66.08 -9.36
C ASN A 224 48.92 67.45 -9.22
N SER A 225 47.80 67.51 -8.50
CA SER A 225 47.07 68.76 -8.25
C SER A 225 47.86 69.68 -7.32
N GLU A 226 48.50 69.14 -6.27
CA GLU A 226 49.41 69.90 -5.40
C GLU A 226 50.59 70.46 -6.20
N ARG A 227 51.24 69.63 -7.02
CA ARG A 227 52.35 70.07 -7.87
C ARG A 227 51.93 71.14 -8.87
N LEU A 228 50.74 71.02 -9.47
CA LEU A 228 50.19 72.03 -10.36
C LEU A 228 49.96 73.36 -9.63
N LYS A 229 49.41 73.31 -8.41
CA LYS A 229 49.23 74.49 -7.56
C LYS A 229 50.56 75.19 -7.27
N GLU A 230 51.60 74.43 -6.89
CA GLU A 230 52.94 74.98 -6.68
C GLU A 230 53.50 75.65 -7.94
N GLN A 231 53.34 75.01 -9.11
CA GLN A 231 53.78 75.60 -10.38
C GLN A 231 53.04 76.90 -10.70
N VAL A 232 51.72 76.94 -10.50
CA VAL A 232 50.91 78.15 -10.71
C VAL A 232 51.36 79.26 -9.76
N GLU A 233 51.61 78.96 -8.48
CA GLU A 233 52.15 79.95 -7.53
C GLU A 233 53.53 80.47 -7.95
N GLN A 234 54.41 79.61 -8.47
CA GLN A 234 55.70 80.02 -9.01
C GLN A 234 55.55 80.93 -10.24
N PHE A 235 54.63 80.60 -11.16
CA PHE A 235 54.30 81.46 -12.30
C PHE A 235 53.80 82.84 -11.85
N TYR A 236 52.92 82.91 -10.86
CA TYR A 236 52.45 84.18 -10.30
C TYR A 236 53.59 85.01 -9.69
N ARG A 237 54.49 84.37 -8.92
CA ARG A 237 55.67 85.07 -8.37
C ARG A 237 56.58 85.61 -9.46
N LEU A 238 56.80 84.81 -10.51
CA LEU A 238 57.65 85.21 -11.64
C LEU A 238 57.02 86.37 -12.42
N ALA A 239 55.71 86.32 -12.68
CA ALA A 239 54.97 87.40 -13.34
C ALA A 239 55.06 88.71 -12.54
N ASN A 240 54.83 88.67 -11.22
CA ASN A 240 54.95 89.85 -10.35
C ASN A 240 56.39 90.42 -10.36
N GLN A 241 57.43 89.57 -10.38
CA GLN A 241 58.82 90.04 -10.50
C GLN A 241 59.08 90.77 -11.82
N PHE A 242 58.51 90.31 -12.94
CA PHE A 242 58.64 91.00 -14.22
C PHE A 242 57.90 92.34 -14.22
N GLU A 243 56.73 92.42 -13.58
CA GLU A 243 55.96 93.65 -13.44
C GLU A 243 56.69 94.70 -12.60
N ASP A 244 57.22 94.32 -11.42
CA ASP A 244 58.05 95.20 -10.58
C ASP A 244 59.30 95.70 -11.32
N LYS A 245 59.95 94.83 -12.09
CA LYS A 245 61.15 95.19 -12.84
C LYS A 245 60.84 96.13 -14.02
N SER A 246 59.67 95.98 -14.63
CA SER A 246 59.20 96.91 -15.67
C SER A 246 58.88 98.31 -15.12
N TYR A 247 58.37 98.40 -13.89
CA TYR A 247 58.18 99.67 -13.17
C TYR A 247 59.51 100.36 -12.83
N GLN A 248 60.56 99.60 -12.50
CA GLN A 248 61.90 100.15 -12.23
C GLN A 248 62.68 100.60 -13.47
N LEU A 249 62.34 100.08 -14.66
CA LEU A 249 62.94 100.49 -15.93
C LEU A 249 62.18 101.64 -16.63
N GLY A 250 61.00 101.99 -16.11
CA GLY A 250 60.15 103.09 -16.61
C GLY A 250 60.29 104.42 -15.85
N SER A 251 61.12 104.49 -14.79
CA SER A 251 61.46 105.72 -14.04
C SER A 251 62.92 106.10 -14.24
#